data_AF-A0AAW6ETF5-F1
#
_entry.id   AF-A0AAW6ETF5-F1
#
_cell.length_a   1.000
_cell.length_b   1.000
_cell.length_c   1.000
_cell.angle_alpha   90.00
_cell.angle_beta   90.00
_cell.angle_gamma   90.00
#
_symmetry.space_group_name_H-M   'P 1'
#
loop_
_entity.id
_entity.type
_entity.pdbx_description
1 polymer ?
#
loop_
_entity_poly.entity_id
_entity_poly.type
_entity_poly.pdbx_seq_one_letter_code
_entity_poly.pdbx_strand_id
1 'polypeptide(L)'
;MNIGNKCKIKDISKCLVDEFKAQQITKEDLLNLSGNLSTIELNDNSIIYKISDLDFIQSLLSENEKSEIQITINHFNENVEDIDCSSYEYQISTGKLIIIVLESEDGDNLSSFIMDGNGELLFNYLSKFIGDDIEKIENPLDEVIEELKHFTPYGKYFK
;
A
#
# COMPACT_ATOMS: atom_id res chain seq x y z
N MET A 1 12.00 -7.25 -25.82
CA MET A 1 13.22 -6.43 -25.63
C MET A 1 13.62 -6.66 -24.19
N ASN A 2 14.80 -7.26 -23.97
CA ASN A 2 15.16 -7.94 -22.72
C ASN A 2 16.10 -7.03 -21.92
N ILE A 3 15.59 -6.36 -20.88
CA ILE A 3 16.41 -5.74 -19.84
C ILE A 3 15.85 -6.19 -18.50
N GLY A 4 16.22 -7.42 -18.14
CA GLY A 4 16.11 -7.94 -16.79
C GLY A 4 17.11 -7.23 -15.87
N ASN A 5 16.81 -5.99 -15.50
CA ASN A 5 17.32 -5.44 -14.24
C ASN A 5 16.44 -6.01 -13.14
N LYS A 6 16.67 -7.28 -12.82
CA LYS A 6 16.13 -7.89 -11.63
C LYS A 6 16.77 -7.19 -10.43
N CYS A 7 16.03 -6.25 -9.82
CA CYS A 7 16.48 -5.58 -8.61
C CYS A 7 16.33 -6.54 -7.43
N LYS A 8 17.38 -6.61 -6.60
CA LYS A 8 17.37 -7.49 -5.44
C LYS A 8 16.39 -6.94 -4.41
N ILE A 9 15.54 -7.83 -3.89
CA ILE A 9 14.55 -7.48 -2.87
C ILE A 9 15.24 -6.88 -1.63
N LYS A 10 16.47 -7.30 -1.32
CA LYS A 10 17.29 -6.78 -0.22
C LYS A 10 17.73 -5.34 -0.40
N ASP A 11 18.01 -4.91 -1.63
CA ASP A 11 18.43 -3.53 -1.90
C ASP A 11 17.23 -2.58 -1.76
N ILE A 12 16.07 -2.99 -2.28
CA ILE A 12 14.81 -2.24 -2.12
C ILE A 12 14.40 -2.22 -0.65
N SER A 13 14.47 -3.35 0.04
CA SER A 13 14.21 -3.47 1.48
C SER A 13 15.05 -2.49 2.30
N LYS A 14 16.34 -2.39 1.99
CA LYS A 14 17.23 -1.44 2.66
C LYS A 14 16.79 0.01 2.41
N CYS A 15 16.46 0.36 1.17
CA CYS A 15 15.98 1.71 0.86
C CYS A 15 14.66 2.03 1.57
N LEU A 16 13.71 1.08 1.61
CA LEU A 16 12.47 1.24 2.35
C LEU A 16 12.70 1.57 3.83
N VAL A 17 13.65 0.89 4.48
CA VAL A 17 14.00 1.15 5.87
C VAL A 17 14.76 2.47 6.04
N ASP A 18 15.82 2.67 5.26
CA ASP A 18 16.77 3.77 5.45
C ASP A 18 16.21 5.13 4.99
N GLU A 19 15.48 5.15 3.85
CA GLU A 19 15.00 6.37 3.21
C GLU A 19 13.50 6.59 3.43
N PHE A 20 12.71 5.52 3.39
CA PHE A 20 11.25 5.59 3.56
C PHE A 20 10.76 5.33 5.00
N LYS A 21 11.69 5.19 5.95
CA LYS A 21 11.40 4.94 7.37
C LYS A 21 10.42 3.77 7.60
N ALA A 22 10.40 2.81 6.67
CA ALA A 22 9.47 1.71 6.72
C ALA A 22 9.94 0.70 7.77
N GLN A 23 9.00 0.22 8.56
CA GLN A 23 9.23 -0.84 9.53
C GLN A 23 8.81 -2.17 8.92
N GLN A 24 9.73 -3.14 8.90
CA GLN A 24 9.37 -4.50 8.51
C GLN A 24 8.43 -5.11 9.56
N ILE A 25 7.35 -5.74 9.11
CA ILE A 25 6.37 -6.43 9.96
C ILE A 25 6.18 -7.88 9.51
N THR A 26 5.62 -8.71 10.38
CA THR A 26 5.33 -10.11 10.06
C THR A 26 3.98 -10.27 9.36
N LYS A 27 3.73 -11.45 8.76
CA LYS A 27 2.40 -11.81 8.24
C LYS A 27 1.34 -11.76 9.35
N GLU A 28 1.69 -12.19 10.57
CA GLU A 28 0.81 -12.14 11.73
C GLU A 28 0.45 -10.70 12.12
N ASP A 29 1.42 -9.79 12.10
CA ASP A 29 1.17 -8.37 12.36
C ASP A 29 0.19 -7.76 11.34
N LEU A 30 0.34 -8.10 10.05
CA LEU A 30 -0.57 -7.65 9.00
C LEU A 30 -2.00 -8.20 9.17
N LEU A 31 -2.13 -9.47 9.55
CA LEU A 31 -3.42 -10.09 9.85
C LEU A 31 -4.10 -9.44 11.06
N ASN A 32 -3.33 -9.12 12.10
CA ASN A 32 -3.82 -8.44 13.29
C ASN A 32 -4.27 -7.00 13.01
N LEU A 33 -3.61 -6.30 12.07
CA LEU A 33 -3.99 -4.95 11.68
C LEU A 33 -5.33 -4.90 10.95
N SER A 34 -5.59 -5.89 10.11
CA SER A 34 -6.67 -5.81 9.12
C SER A 34 -7.92 -6.59 9.47
N GLY A 35 -7.93 -7.42 10.51
CA GLY A 35 -9.10 -8.14 11.04
C GLY A 35 -9.79 -9.16 10.09
N ASN A 36 -9.66 -8.96 8.78
CA ASN A 36 -10.43 -9.57 7.69
C ASN A 36 -9.56 -9.98 6.48
N LEU A 37 -8.23 -9.75 6.48
CA LEU A 37 -7.36 -10.22 5.37
C LEU A 37 -7.07 -11.73 5.48
N SER A 38 -8.12 -12.56 5.50
CA SER A 38 -8.00 -14.00 5.33
C SER A 38 -7.73 -14.42 3.87
N THR A 39 -7.42 -13.46 2.97
CA THR A 39 -7.46 -13.68 1.51
C THR A 39 -6.22 -13.20 0.73
N ILE A 40 -5.23 -12.56 1.36
CA ILE A 40 -3.96 -12.27 0.69
C ILE A 40 -3.12 -13.55 0.72
N GLU A 41 -3.06 -14.25 -0.41
CA GLU A 41 -2.12 -15.34 -0.64
C GLU A 41 -0.72 -14.75 -0.80
N LEU A 42 -0.10 -14.41 0.32
CA LEU A 42 1.29 -13.96 0.33
C LEU A 42 2.21 -15.13 0.00
N ASN A 43 3.04 -14.97 -1.02
CA ASN A 43 4.14 -15.87 -1.30
C ASN A 43 5.02 -16.10 -0.05
N ASP A 44 5.62 -17.28 0.07
CA ASP A 44 6.53 -17.64 1.17
C ASP A 44 7.74 -16.69 1.25
N ASN A 45 8.12 -16.10 0.12
CA ASN A 45 9.22 -15.14 0.03
C ASN A 45 8.78 -13.68 0.12
N SER A 46 7.54 -13.40 0.52
CA SER A 46 7.06 -12.02 0.67
C SER A 46 7.65 -11.33 1.90
N ILE A 47 8.03 -10.06 1.75
CA ILE A 47 8.51 -9.19 2.83
C ILE A 47 7.54 -8.02 2.98
N ILE A 48 7.04 -7.81 4.20
CA ILE A 48 6.01 -6.81 4.47
C ILE A 48 6.62 -5.64 5.24
N TYR A 49 6.27 -4.43 4.82
CA TYR A 49 6.65 -3.18 5.44
C TYR A 49 5.43 -2.35 5.79
N LYS A 50 5.59 -1.54 6.84
CA LYS A 50 4.60 -0.59 7.35
C LYS A 50 5.24 0.79 7.50
N ILE A 51 4.52 1.82 7.09
CA ILE A 51 4.82 3.22 7.39
C ILE A 51 3.61 3.82 8.08
N SER A 52 3.81 4.42 9.25
CA SER A 52 2.73 5.05 10.05
C SER A 52 3.15 6.37 10.70
N ASP A 53 4.28 6.95 10.27
CA ASP A 53 4.69 8.31 10.63
C ASP A 53 3.89 9.29 9.75
N LEU A 54 2.94 10.00 10.36
CA LEU A 54 2.02 10.88 9.64
C LEU A 54 2.74 12.00 8.89
N ASP A 55 3.71 12.64 9.53
CA ASP A 55 4.46 13.74 8.92
C ASP A 55 5.25 13.23 7.72
N PHE A 56 5.78 12.00 7.83
CA PHE A 56 6.47 11.37 6.72
C PHE A 56 5.51 10.99 5.58
N ILE A 57 4.36 10.37 5.87
CA ILE A 57 3.37 10.04 4.84
C ILE A 57 2.93 11.30 4.10
N GLN A 58 2.64 12.39 4.81
CA GLN A 58 2.30 13.68 4.19
C GLN A 58 3.36 14.20 3.24
N SER A 59 4.64 13.89 3.48
CA SER A 59 5.73 14.24 2.57
C SER A 59 5.80 13.37 1.30
N LEU A 60 5.17 12.18 1.31
CA LEU A 60 5.09 11.27 0.18
C LEU A 60 3.92 11.56 -0.77
N LEU A 61 2.92 12.30 -0.29
CA LEU A 61 1.70 12.61 -1.02
C LEU A 61 1.90 13.74 -2.04
N SER A 62 1.30 13.56 -3.21
CA SER A 62 1.04 14.61 -4.16
C SER A 62 -0.03 15.59 -3.64
N GLU A 63 -0.13 16.78 -4.25
CA GLU A 63 -1.19 17.72 -3.91
C GLU A 63 -2.59 17.19 -4.24
N ASN A 64 -2.70 16.32 -5.26
CA ASN A 64 -3.95 15.68 -5.62
C ASN A 64 -4.40 14.67 -4.56
N GLU A 65 -3.50 13.77 -4.14
CA GLU A 65 -3.79 12.79 -3.08
C GLU A 65 -4.16 13.49 -1.76
N LYS A 66 -3.50 14.61 -1.41
CA LYS A 66 -3.87 15.40 -0.23
C LYS A 66 -5.29 15.92 -0.32
N SER A 67 -5.70 16.40 -1.49
CA SER A 67 -7.06 16.87 -1.74
C SER A 67 -8.09 15.74 -1.62
N GLU A 68 -7.81 14.59 -2.24
CA GLU A 68 -8.67 13.40 -2.19
C GLU A 68 -8.83 12.88 -0.75
N ILE A 69 -7.74 12.74 -0.01
CA ILE A 69 -7.76 12.34 1.41
C ILE A 69 -8.62 13.31 2.23
N GLN A 70 -8.51 14.61 1.99
CA GLN A 70 -9.33 15.60 2.72
C GLN A 70 -10.82 15.45 2.39
N ILE A 71 -11.17 15.19 1.12
CA ILE A 71 -12.55 14.91 0.71
C ILE A 71 -13.06 13.65 1.42
N THR A 72 -12.27 12.58 1.44
CA THR A 72 -12.60 11.33 2.14
C THR A 72 -12.83 11.54 3.63
N ILE A 73 -11.94 12.28 4.31
CA ILE A 73 -12.09 12.60 5.75
C ILE A 73 -13.38 13.39 5.99
N ASN A 74 -13.67 14.39 5.16
CA ASN A 74 -14.89 15.18 5.28
C ASN A 74 -16.14 14.31 5.08
N HIS A 75 -16.14 13.46 4.06
CA HIS A 75 -17.22 12.53 3.79
C HIS A 75 -17.51 11.62 4.98
N PHE A 76 -16.48 11.04 5.60
CA PHE A 76 -16.63 10.19 6.78
C PHE A 76 -17.22 10.95 7.96
N ASN A 77 -16.74 12.17 8.23
CA ASN A 77 -17.23 12.99 9.33
C ASN A 77 -18.70 13.42 9.15
N GLU A 78 -19.17 13.59 7.91
CA GLU A 78 -20.51 14.07 7.59
C GLU A 78 -21.54 12.95 7.42
N ASN A 79 -21.14 11.78 6.93
CA ASN A 79 -22.06 10.75 6.45
C ASN A 79 -22.00 9.42 7.23
N VAL A 80 -20.98 9.21 8.07
CA VAL A 80 -20.78 7.95 8.79
C VAL A 80 -20.74 8.20 10.30
N GLU A 81 -21.84 7.91 10.98
CA GLU A 81 -21.87 7.86 12.45
C GLU A 81 -21.07 6.64 12.94
N ASP A 82 -20.33 6.81 14.05
CA ASP A 82 -19.55 5.76 14.71
C ASP A 82 -18.50 5.06 13.83
N ILE A 83 -17.89 5.79 12.87
CA ILE A 83 -16.79 5.24 12.07
C ILE A 83 -15.62 4.80 12.96
N ASP A 84 -15.14 3.57 12.76
CA ASP A 84 -13.96 3.07 13.44
C ASP A 84 -12.68 3.69 12.84
N CYS A 85 -12.27 4.83 13.40
CA CYS A 85 -11.05 5.54 13.03
C CYS A 85 -9.75 4.74 13.27
N SER A 86 -9.83 3.61 13.99
CA SER A 86 -8.71 2.71 14.24
C SER A 86 -8.64 1.54 13.26
N SER A 87 -9.68 1.34 12.44
CA SER A 87 -9.69 0.30 11.42
C SER A 87 -8.56 0.47 10.39
N TYR A 88 -8.12 -0.64 9.81
CA TYR A 88 -7.10 -0.66 8.77
C TYR A 88 -7.51 0.19 7.57
N GLU A 89 -8.74 -0.01 7.12
CA GLU A 89 -9.33 0.67 5.97
C GLU A 89 -9.32 2.17 6.20
N TYR A 90 -9.83 2.65 7.33
CA TYR A 90 -9.81 4.07 7.64
C TYR A 90 -8.39 4.64 7.65
N GLN A 91 -7.42 3.93 8.24
CA GLN A 91 -6.04 4.42 8.31
C GLN A 91 -5.38 4.52 6.93
N ILE A 92 -5.56 3.52 6.06
CA ILE A 92 -5.10 3.53 4.67
C ILE A 92 -5.74 4.70 3.91
N SER A 93 -7.07 4.80 4.02
CA SER A 93 -7.89 5.75 3.28
C SER A 93 -7.65 7.21 3.65
N THR A 94 -7.29 7.47 4.90
CA THR A 94 -7.05 8.82 5.40
C THR A 94 -5.57 9.21 5.41
N GLY A 95 -4.72 8.46 4.72
CA GLY A 95 -3.29 8.75 4.59
C GLY A 95 -2.53 8.65 5.93
N LYS A 96 -2.95 7.73 6.80
CA LYS A 96 -2.32 7.48 8.11
C LYS A 96 -1.46 6.22 8.14
N LEU A 97 -1.62 5.36 7.15
CA LEU A 97 -0.92 4.09 7.05
C LEU A 97 -0.58 3.80 5.59
N ILE A 98 0.60 3.25 5.38
CA ILE A 98 1.00 2.60 4.12
C ILE A 98 1.50 1.20 4.47
N ILE A 99 1.00 0.18 3.77
CA ILE A 99 1.55 -1.17 3.78
C ILE A 99 2.17 -1.47 2.43
N ILE A 100 3.35 -2.10 2.44
CA ILE A 100 4.04 -2.52 1.24
C ILE A 100 4.35 -4.00 1.38
N VAL A 101 3.99 -4.79 0.38
CA VAL A 101 4.41 -6.18 0.25
C VAL A 101 5.35 -6.26 -0.94
N LEU A 102 6.60 -6.64 -0.69
CA LEU A 102 7.52 -7.02 -1.75
C LEU A 102 7.47 -8.53 -1.94
N GLU A 103 7.38 -9.01 -3.17
CA GLU A 103 7.32 -10.43 -3.47
C GLU A 103 8.49 -10.86 -4.36
N SER A 104 8.88 -12.12 -4.21
CA SER A 104 9.96 -12.72 -4.99
C SER A 104 9.65 -14.18 -5.30
N GLU A 105 9.57 -14.52 -6.59
CA GLU A 105 9.44 -15.93 -7.01
C GLU A 105 10.71 -16.75 -6.71
N ASP A 106 11.90 -16.14 -6.82
CA ASP A 106 13.20 -16.82 -6.68
C ASP A 106 13.88 -16.59 -5.31
N GLY A 107 13.28 -15.78 -4.45
CA GLY A 107 13.78 -15.42 -3.12
C GLY A 107 14.92 -14.38 -3.11
N ASP A 108 15.35 -13.87 -4.26
CA ASP A 108 16.43 -12.88 -4.37
C ASP A 108 15.97 -11.60 -5.08
N ASN A 109 15.23 -11.75 -6.18
CA ASN A 109 14.83 -10.66 -7.05
C ASN A 109 13.36 -10.29 -6.87
N LEU A 110 13.06 -8.99 -6.91
CA LEU A 110 11.68 -8.51 -6.90
C LEU A 110 10.94 -9.04 -8.14
N SER A 111 9.78 -9.66 -7.91
CA SER A 111 8.86 -10.11 -8.97
C SER A 111 7.60 -9.26 -9.06
N SER A 112 7.07 -8.84 -7.90
CA SER A 112 5.84 -8.07 -7.75
C SER A 112 5.93 -7.25 -6.47
N PHE A 113 5.14 -6.17 -6.39
CA PHE A 113 4.85 -5.53 -5.12
C PHE A 113 3.37 -5.18 -5.01
N ILE A 114 2.91 -5.06 -3.77
CA ILE A 114 1.60 -4.53 -3.41
C ILE A 114 1.84 -3.32 -2.53
N MET A 115 1.07 -2.26 -2.72
CA MET A 115 1.09 -1.09 -1.85
C MET A 115 -0.35 -0.72 -1.53
N ASP A 116 -0.69 -0.76 -0.25
CA ASP A 116 -1.92 -0.17 0.28
C ASP A 116 -1.56 1.19 0.90
N GLY A 117 -2.38 2.20 0.64
CA GLY A 117 -2.18 3.55 1.16
C GLY A 117 -1.76 4.54 0.08
N ASN A 118 -1.86 5.81 0.42
CA ASN A 118 -1.56 6.91 -0.49
C ASN A 118 -0.10 7.35 -0.31
N GLY A 119 0.59 7.68 -1.40
CA GLY A 119 2.01 8.01 -1.37
C GLY A 119 2.65 7.94 -2.75
N GLU A 120 2.24 8.83 -3.67
CA GLU A 120 2.70 8.84 -5.05
C GLU A 120 4.22 8.75 -5.20
N LEU A 121 4.99 9.45 -4.35
CA LEU A 121 6.45 9.42 -4.43
C LEU A 121 7.03 8.02 -4.20
N LEU A 122 6.48 7.29 -3.24
CA LEU A 122 6.88 5.93 -2.92
C LEU A 122 6.40 4.95 -4.00
N PHE A 123 5.16 5.07 -4.46
CA PHE A 123 4.64 4.26 -5.57
C PHE A 123 5.53 4.40 -6.81
N ASN A 124 5.79 5.64 -7.23
CA ASN A 124 6.64 5.93 -8.39
C ASN A 124 8.08 5.44 -8.21
N TYR A 125 8.57 5.37 -6.97
CA TYR A 125 9.86 4.76 -6.67
C TYR A 125 9.82 3.24 -6.88
N LEU A 126 8.83 2.55 -6.31
CA LEU A 126 8.68 1.10 -6.42
C LEU A 126 8.44 0.64 -7.86
N SER A 127 7.63 1.38 -8.62
CA SER A 127 7.28 1.04 -10.00
C SER A 127 8.47 1.00 -10.95
N LYS A 128 9.53 1.79 -10.68
CA LYS A 128 10.77 1.77 -11.47
C LYS A 128 11.49 0.42 -11.43
N PHE A 129 11.21 -0.44 -10.46
CA PHE A 129 11.89 -1.73 -10.29
C PHE A 129 11.18 -2.91 -10.96
N ILE A 130 9.91 -2.76 -11.35
CA ILE A 130 9.12 -3.82 -11.99
C ILE A 130 8.88 -3.56 -13.48
N GLY A 131 8.98 -2.31 -13.93
CA GLY A 131 8.88 -1.92 -15.35
C GLY A 131 7.58 -1.19 -15.68
N ASP A 132 7.34 -0.97 -16.97
CA ASP A 132 6.31 -0.06 -17.50
C ASP A 132 4.86 -0.58 -17.45
N ASP A 133 4.64 -1.85 -17.06
CA ASP A 133 3.30 -2.47 -17.02
C ASP A 133 2.62 -2.38 -15.63
N ILE A 134 2.93 -1.35 -14.84
CA ILE A 134 2.24 -1.10 -13.58
C ILE A 134 1.18 -0.03 -13.80
N GLU A 135 -0.07 -0.48 -13.98
CA GLU A 135 -1.21 0.42 -13.88
C GLU A 135 -1.39 0.82 -12.42
N LYS A 136 -1.46 2.13 -12.15
CA LYS A 136 -2.05 2.63 -10.91
C LYS A 136 -3.49 2.14 -10.92
N ILE A 137 -3.78 1.14 -10.11
CA ILE A 137 -5.16 0.76 -9.85
C ILE A 137 -5.76 1.96 -9.12
N GLU A 138 -6.91 2.44 -9.61
CA GLU A 138 -7.62 3.55 -8.97
C GLU A 138 -7.90 3.21 -7.51
N ASN A 139 -7.92 4.23 -6.67
CA ASN A 139 -8.25 4.02 -5.27
C ASN A 139 -9.68 3.52 -5.19
N PRO A 140 -9.97 2.43 -4.46
CA PRO A 140 -11.35 2.08 -4.13
C PRO A 140 -12.10 3.23 -3.42
N LEU A 141 -11.38 4.28 -3.00
CA LEU A 141 -11.95 5.53 -2.51
C LEU A 141 -12.33 6.54 -3.59
N ASP A 142 -11.79 6.44 -4.80
CA ASP A 142 -12.30 7.17 -5.96
C ASP A 142 -13.75 6.73 -6.26
N GLU A 143 -14.12 5.52 -5.83
CA GLU A 143 -15.49 4.97 -5.80
C GLU A 143 -16.23 5.18 -4.44
N VAL A 144 -15.76 6.00 -3.49
CA VAL A 144 -16.47 6.29 -2.20
C VAL A 144 -17.79 7.03 -2.38
N ILE A 145 -18.16 7.36 -3.60
CA ILE A 145 -19.54 7.75 -3.87
C ILE A 145 -20.37 6.48 -4.11
N GLU A 146 -21.02 6.07 -3.01
CA GLU A 146 -22.09 5.09 -2.82
C GLU A 146 -21.65 3.64 -2.52
N GLU A 147 -22.06 3.09 -1.36
CA GLU A 147 -22.12 1.63 -1.12
C GLU A 147 -20.78 0.85 -1.03
N LEU A 148 -20.03 1.03 0.07
CA LEU A 148 -19.03 0.07 0.57
C LEU A 148 -19.61 -1.35 0.80
N LYS A 149 -19.69 -2.24 -0.22
CA LYS A 149 -20.17 -3.63 0.00
C LYS A 149 -19.22 -4.79 -0.28
N HIS A 150 -18.17 -4.65 -1.09
CA HIS A 150 -17.33 -5.82 -1.45
C HIS A 150 -15.83 -5.51 -1.53
N PHE A 151 -15.30 -4.89 -0.46
CA PHE A 151 -13.92 -4.44 -0.40
C PHE A 151 -12.92 -5.59 -0.61
N THR A 152 -12.06 -5.43 -1.62
CA THR A 152 -10.85 -6.24 -1.84
C THR A 152 -9.69 -5.25 -2.02
N PRO A 153 -8.59 -5.37 -1.24
CA PRO A 153 -7.47 -4.42 -1.28
C PRO A 153 -6.71 -4.47 -2.60
N TYR A 154 -5.81 -3.50 -2.77
CA TYR A 154 -4.87 -3.48 -3.88
C TYR A 154 -4.06 -4.77 -3.94
N GLY A 155 -3.73 -5.20 -5.16
CA GLY A 155 -2.78 -6.29 -5.36
C GLY A 155 -3.39 -7.68 -5.23
N LYS A 156 -4.23 -8.05 -6.19
CA LYS A 156 -4.38 -9.45 -6.56
C LYS A 156 -4.12 -9.62 -8.06
N TYR A 157 -2.84 -9.64 -8.43
CA TYR A 157 -2.45 -10.16 -9.73
C TYR A 157 -2.50 -11.69 -9.66
N PHE A 158 -3.57 -12.26 -10.19
CA PHE A 158 -3.51 -13.61 -10.74
C PHE A 158 -3.07 -13.52 -12.19
N LYS A 159 -2.21 -14.47 -12.55
CA LYS A 159 -1.66 -14.73 -13.88
C LYS A 159 -2.69 -14.67 -15.02
#